data_AF-A0A942SP32-F1
#
_entry.id   AF-A0A942SP32-F1
#
_cell.length_a   1.000
_cell.length_b   1.000
_cell.length_c   1.000
_cell.angle_alpha   90.00
_cell.angle_beta   90.00
_cell.angle_gamma   90.00
#
_symmetry.space_group_name_H-M   'P 1'
#
loop_
_entity.id
_entity.type
_entity.pdbx_description
1 polymer ?
#
loop_
_entity_poly.entity_id
_entity_poly.type
_entity_poly.pdbx_seq_one_letter_code
_entity_poly.pdbx_strand_id
1 'polypeptide(L)'
;MKISQKRYGAEDIRFASNTSHIDNTVHEWKMSPEELAKHNSKIGGDKMNGLTKEKYVELKKVEKLKDIEIANVYNMTPSKLWMWKNKTFITDELKDLNLPRGNATKTIQTEEKPQETENTVSQDDVKAEYEKTIQQLKDKLIANRNRYELEIKELTEKWELEKEAREQMAKSHKINRESLEKDTILAQERAKEEHKQYLDTLDKLKISDYELEDAKQRIKELESERDQYKLSFEQATALLNPLRQLVKVAL
;
A
#
# COMPACT_ATOMS: atom_id res chain seq x y z
N MET A 1 1.66 -6.77 35.98
CA MET A 1 0.98 -7.45 34.84
C MET A 1 1.87 -7.25 33.62
N LYS A 2 2.45 -8.31 33.04
CA LYS A 2 3.44 -8.21 31.94
C LYS A 2 2.72 -7.98 30.61
N ILE A 3 3.01 -6.87 29.93
CA ILE A 3 2.49 -6.56 28.59
C ILE A 3 3.32 -7.33 27.55
N SER A 4 2.65 -8.18 26.79
CA SER A 4 3.19 -8.93 25.67
C SER A 4 3.39 -7.99 24.47
N GLN A 5 4.65 -7.77 24.07
CA GLN A 5 4.99 -7.18 22.77
C GLN A 5 4.69 -8.20 21.67
N LYS A 6 3.56 -8.04 20.97
CA LYS A 6 3.34 -8.71 19.68
C LYS A 6 4.25 -8.08 18.64
N ARG A 7 5.21 -8.86 18.13
CA ARG A 7 5.97 -8.52 16.93
C ARG A 7 5.02 -8.62 15.73
N TYR A 8 4.76 -7.52 15.06
CA TYR A 8 4.11 -7.52 13.75
C TYR A 8 5.08 -8.14 12.74
N GLY A 9 4.62 -9.17 12.03
CA GLY A 9 5.38 -9.87 11.01
C GLY A 9 5.56 -9.01 9.76
N ALA A 10 6.65 -9.24 9.02
CA ALA A 10 7.04 -8.50 7.82
C ALA A 10 6.08 -8.62 6.61
N GLU A 11 4.87 -9.15 6.81
CA GLU A 11 3.87 -9.41 5.77
C GLU A 11 2.85 -8.27 5.64
N ASP A 12 2.62 -7.48 6.70
CA ASP A 12 1.65 -6.37 6.70
C ASP A 12 2.12 -5.14 5.89
N ILE A 13 3.42 -5.01 5.63
CA ILE A 13 3.99 -3.90 4.84
C ILE A 13 3.72 -4.08 3.34
N ARG A 14 3.40 -5.29 2.87
CA ARG A 14 3.17 -5.56 1.43
C ARG A 14 1.78 -5.14 0.94
N PHE A 15 0.83 -4.92 1.83
CA PHE A 15 -0.55 -4.58 1.43
C PHE A 15 -0.75 -3.07 1.21
N ALA A 16 -0.02 -2.22 1.94
CA ALA A 16 -0.12 -0.76 1.81
C ALA A 16 0.46 -0.21 0.49
N SER A 17 1.36 -0.94 -0.18
CA SER A 17 1.94 -0.49 -1.44
C SER A 17 1.04 -0.71 -2.66
N ASN A 18 0.02 -1.59 -2.58
CA ASN A 18 -0.83 -1.94 -3.73
C ASN A 18 -2.09 -1.08 -3.88
N THR A 19 -2.54 -0.38 -2.82
CA THR A 19 -3.74 0.48 -2.90
C THR A 19 -3.46 1.82 -3.57
N SER A 20 -2.22 2.32 -3.52
CA SER A 20 -1.82 3.53 -4.28
C SER A 20 -1.86 3.37 -5.80
N HIS A 21 -1.88 2.12 -6.29
CA HIS A 21 -1.89 1.83 -7.72
C HIS A 21 -3.29 1.90 -8.35
N ILE A 22 -4.35 1.79 -7.52
CA ILE A 22 -5.74 1.73 -8.00
C ILE A 22 -6.29 3.15 -8.23
N ASP A 23 -5.89 4.12 -7.42
CA ASP A 23 -6.35 5.52 -7.57
C ASP A 23 -5.80 6.22 -8.83
N ASN A 24 -4.62 5.82 -9.33
CA ASN A 24 -4.07 6.36 -10.57
C ASN A 24 -4.79 5.84 -11.82
N THR A 25 -5.32 4.62 -11.79
CA THR A 25 -6.03 4.02 -12.93
C THR A 25 -7.32 4.75 -13.31
N VAL A 26 -7.95 5.47 -12.37
CA VAL A 26 -9.21 6.19 -12.64
C VAL A 26 -8.97 7.54 -13.31
N HIS A 27 -7.77 8.13 -13.17
CA HIS A 27 -7.42 9.40 -13.82
C HIS A 27 -6.98 9.24 -15.29
N GLU A 28 -6.46 8.07 -15.69
CA GLU A 28 -5.96 7.83 -17.06
C GLU A 28 -7.08 7.73 -18.12
N TRP A 29 -8.31 7.37 -17.73
CA TRP A 29 -9.43 7.16 -18.67
C TRP A 29 -10.08 8.45 -19.18
N LYS A 30 -9.63 9.61 -18.68
CA LYS A 30 -10.15 10.94 -19.06
C LYS A 30 -9.19 11.76 -19.91
N MET A 31 -8.00 11.25 -20.23
CA MET A 31 -6.99 11.99 -21.00
C MET A 31 -7.14 11.77 -22.50
N SER A 32 -6.93 12.84 -23.28
CA SER A 32 -6.90 12.75 -24.74
C SER A 32 -5.62 12.02 -25.22
N PRO A 33 -5.61 11.43 -26.43
CA PRO A 33 -4.44 10.71 -26.95
C PRO A 33 -3.15 11.55 -27.00
N GLU A 34 -3.26 12.87 -27.19
CA GLU A 34 -2.11 13.80 -27.20
C GLU A 34 -1.57 14.09 -25.80
N GLU A 35 -2.43 14.11 -24.78
CA GLU A 35 -2.03 14.26 -23.38
C GLU A 35 -1.36 12.98 -22.85
N LEU A 36 -1.86 11.81 -23.26
CA LEU A 36 -1.27 10.50 -22.97
C LEU A 36 0.14 10.37 -23.57
N ALA A 37 0.34 10.85 -24.80
CA ALA A 37 1.66 10.86 -25.46
C ALA A 37 2.66 11.78 -24.76
N LYS A 38 2.24 12.96 -24.28
CA LYS A 38 3.10 13.89 -23.51
C LYS A 38 3.37 13.39 -22.08
N HIS A 39 2.41 12.73 -21.45
CA HIS A 39 2.61 12.08 -20.15
C HIS A 39 3.62 10.94 -20.25
N ASN A 40 3.51 10.11 -21.30
CA ASN A 40 4.39 8.98 -21.54
C ASN A 40 5.80 9.37 -22.01
N SER A 41 6.00 10.53 -22.65
CA SER A 41 7.34 11.01 -23.02
C SER A 41 8.13 11.61 -21.85
N LYS A 42 7.43 12.07 -20.80
CA LYS A 42 8.03 12.66 -19.60
C LYS A 42 8.38 11.60 -18.54
N ILE A 43 7.73 10.44 -18.57
CA ILE A 43 8.11 9.24 -17.83
C ILE A 43 9.16 8.52 -18.68
N GLY A 44 10.42 8.92 -18.54
CA GLY A 44 11.53 8.28 -19.23
C GLY A 44 11.48 6.76 -19.04
N GLY A 45 11.22 6.05 -20.15
CA GLY A 45 11.27 4.60 -20.32
C GLY A 45 11.16 3.78 -19.04
N ASP A 46 9.94 3.49 -18.62
CA ASP A 46 9.65 2.50 -17.57
C ASP A 46 10.28 1.15 -17.98
N LYS A 47 11.51 0.92 -17.51
CA LYS A 47 12.22 -0.36 -17.63
C LYS A 47 11.50 -1.34 -16.72
N MET A 48 10.54 -2.09 -17.26
CA MET A 48 9.91 -3.16 -16.51
C MET A 48 10.81 -4.40 -16.61
N ASN A 49 11.47 -4.77 -15.50
CA ASN A 49 12.46 -5.86 -15.43
C ASN A 49 13.58 -5.79 -16.50
N GLY A 50 13.97 -4.59 -16.93
CA GLY A 50 15.03 -4.41 -17.93
C GLY A 50 14.60 -4.62 -19.39
N LEU A 51 13.32 -4.91 -19.66
CA LEU A 51 12.77 -4.96 -21.02
C LEU A 51 12.54 -3.53 -21.54
N THR A 52 13.24 -3.16 -22.61
CA THR A 52 13.03 -1.89 -23.33
C THR A 52 12.17 -2.08 -24.57
N LYS A 53 11.59 -0.99 -25.08
CA LYS A 53 10.79 -0.98 -26.33
C LYS A 53 11.60 -1.59 -27.50
N GLU A 54 12.83 -1.12 -27.66
CA GLU A 54 13.76 -1.59 -28.71
C GLU A 54 14.08 -3.07 -28.56
N LYS A 55 14.35 -3.53 -27.33
CA LYS A 55 14.69 -4.93 -27.09
C LYS A 55 13.49 -5.85 -27.36
N TYR A 56 12.27 -5.42 -27.03
CA TYR A 56 11.06 -6.17 -27.37
C TYR A 56 10.86 -6.30 -28.88
N VAL A 57 11.10 -5.23 -29.65
CA VAL A 57 11.02 -5.25 -31.12
C VAL A 57 12.06 -6.20 -31.72
N GLU A 58 13.29 -6.19 -31.19
CA GLU A 58 14.37 -7.08 -31.60
C GLU A 58 13.99 -8.56 -31.37
N LEU A 59 13.51 -8.90 -30.18
CA LEU A 59 13.07 -10.27 -29.84
C LEU A 59 11.92 -10.74 -30.74
N LYS A 60 11.06 -9.81 -31.18
CA LYS A 60 9.94 -10.10 -32.09
C LYS A 60 10.33 -10.26 -33.54
N LYS A 61 11.16 -9.36 -34.07
CA LYS A 61 11.47 -9.30 -35.51
C LYS A 61 12.70 -10.14 -35.87
N VAL A 62 13.71 -10.16 -35.00
CA VAL A 62 14.99 -10.86 -35.25
C VAL A 62 14.91 -12.28 -34.70
N GLU A 63 14.58 -12.44 -33.42
CA GLU A 63 14.54 -13.76 -32.77
C GLU A 63 13.20 -14.49 -32.94
N LYS A 64 12.17 -13.83 -33.50
CA LYS A 64 10.84 -14.36 -33.79
C LYS A 64 10.13 -15.01 -32.59
N LEU A 65 10.37 -14.48 -31.38
CA LEU A 65 9.87 -15.08 -30.14
C LEU A 65 8.36 -14.84 -29.88
N LYS A 66 7.75 -15.87 -29.30
CA LYS A 66 6.47 -15.91 -28.60
C LYS A 66 6.35 -14.78 -27.59
N ASP A 67 5.19 -14.11 -27.44
CA ASP A 67 4.99 -13.23 -26.26
C ASP A 67 5.12 -14.02 -24.95
N ILE A 68 4.72 -15.29 -24.94
CA ILE A 68 4.89 -16.21 -23.81
C ILE A 68 6.38 -16.46 -23.52
N GLU A 69 7.18 -16.63 -24.57
CA GLU A 69 8.63 -16.88 -24.45
C GLU A 69 9.35 -15.63 -23.97
N ILE A 70 8.99 -14.45 -24.49
CA ILE A 70 9.51 -13.16 -24.02
C ILE A 70 9.12 -12.93 -22.55
N ALA A 71 7.88 -13.23 -22.17
CA ALA A 71 7.44 -13.11 -20.78
C ALA A 71 8.29 -14.00 -19.84
N ASN A 72 8.59 -15.22 -20.26
CA ASN A 72 9.45 -16.14 -19.50
C ASN A 72 10.91 -15.64 -19.40
N VAL A 73 11.50 -15.16 -20.50
CA VAL A 73 12.88 -14.63 -20.51
C VAL A 73 13.07 -13.49 -19.51
N TYR A 74 12.04 -12.66 -19.33
CA TYR A 74 12.08 -11.50 -18.42
C TYR A 74 11.38 -11.76 -17.08
N ASN A 75 11.15 -13.04 -16.73
CA ASN A 75 10.53 -13.48 -15.48
C ASN A 75 9.26 -12.71 -15.14
N MET A 76 8.39 -12.52 -16.13
CA MET A 76 7.12 -11.80 -15.99
C MET A 76 5.94 -12.66 -16.42
N THR A 77 4.77 -12.35 -15.86
CA THR A 77 3.54 -13.03 -16.27
C THR A 77 3.05 -12.49 -17.63
N PRO A 78 2.38 -13.30 -18.45
CA PRO A 78 1.84 -12.85 -19.74
C PRO A 78 0.93 -11.62 -19.61
N SER A 79 0.15 -11.51 -18.54
CA SER A 79 -0.71 -10.36 -18.26
C SER A 79 0.11 -9.08 -18.02
N LYS A 80 1.26 -9.17 -17.34
CA LYS A 80 2.15 -8.03 -17.12
C LYS A 80 2.80 -7.56 -18.43
N LEU A 81 3.23 -8.49 -19.28
CA LEU A 81 3.75 -8.15 -20.60
C LEU A 81 2.68 -7.47 -21.46
N TRP A 82 1.43 -7.96 -21.41
CA TRP A 82 0.31 -7.36 -22.13
C TRP A 82 0.01 -5.92 -21.69
N MET A 83 -0.02 -5.67 -20.37
CA MET A 83 -0.20 -4.31 -19.83
C MET A 83 0.95 -3.39 -20.25
N TRP A 84 2.18 -3.86 -20.15
CA TRP A 84 3.36 -3.09 -20.57
C TRP A 84 3.33 -2.76 -22.06
N LYS A 85 2.93 -3.71 -22.92
CA LYS A 85 2.77 -3.50 -24.37
C LYS A 85 1.78 -2.37 -24.67
N ASN A 86 0.62 -2.40 -24.03
CA ASN A 86 -0.42 -1.39 -24.25
C ASN A 86 -0.07 -0.02 -23.66
N LYS A 87 0.85 0.03 -22.69
CA LYS A 87 1.38 1.29 -22.13
C LYS A 87 2.51 1.88 -22.98
N THR A 88 3.30 1.03 -23.64
CA THR A 88 4.57 1.41 -24.29
C THR A 88 4.45 1.58 -25.82
N PHE A 89 3.50 0.89 -26.45
CA PHE A 89 3.28 0.94 -27.90
C PHE A 89 1.93 1.57 -28.22
N ILE A 90 1.89 2.32 -29.32
CA ILE A 90 0.63 2.78 -29.90
C ILE A 90 -0.01 1.62 -30.66
N THR A 91 -1.35 1.57 -30.72
CA THR A 91 -2.13 0.46 -31.29
C THR A 91 -1.67 0.03 -32.70
N ASP A 92 -1.19 0.97 -33.51
CA ASP A 92 -0.70 0.66 -34.87
C ASP A 92 0.72 0.04 -34.87
N GLU A 93 1.60 0.42 -33.94
CA GLU A 93 2.92 -0.21 -33.79
C GLU A 93 2.81 -1.68 -33.34
N LEU A 94 1.76 -2.03 -32.58
CA LEU A 94 1.50 -3.41 -32.16
C LEU A 94 1.00 -4.30 -33.30
N LYS A 95 0.29 -3.74 -34.29
CA LYS A 95 -0.18 -4.50 -35.47
C LYS A 95 1.00 -5.00 -36.29
N ASP A 96 2.04 -4.18 -36.44
CA ASP A 96 3.26 -4.51 -37.18
C ASP A 96 4.20 -5.50 -36.46
N LEU A 97 3.99 -5.70 -35.15
CA LEU A 97 4.78 -6.60 -34.30
C LEU A 97 4.09 -7.93 -33.99
N ASN A 98 2.79 -8.03 -34.26
CA ASN A 98 2.06 -9.28 -34.13
C ASN A 98 2.38 -10.15 -35.36
N LEU A 99 3.20 -11.18 -35.15
CA LEU A 99 3.41 -12.24 -36.13
C LEU A 99 2.03 -12.75 -36.61
N PRO A 100 1.80 -12.86 -37.93
CA PRO A 100 0.51 -13.28 -38.43
C PRO A 100 0.13 -14.61 -37.79
N ARG A 101 -1.03 -14.62 -37.10
CA ARG A 101 -1.70 -15.88 -36.75
C ARG A 101 -1.90 -16.60 -38.07
N GLY A 102 -1.22 -17.72 -38.25
CA GLY A 102 -1.17 -18.47 -39.50
C GLY A 102 -2.56 -18.85 -40.01
N ASN A 103 -3.15 -17.97 -40.80
CA ASN A 103 -4.12 -18.31 -41.83
C ASN A 103 -3.38 -18.18 -43.15
N ALA A 104 -2.47 -19.13 -43.40
CA ALA A 104 -2.01 -19.38 -44.75
C ALA A 104 -3.16 -20.08 -45.47
N THR A 105 -4.06 -19.30 -46.06
CA THR A 105 -4.76 -19.71 -47.27
C THR A 105 -3.68 -20.06 -48.29
N LYS A 106 -3.39 -21.35 -48.44
CA LYS A 106 -2.55 -21.83 -49.54
C LYS A 106 -3.31 -21.59 -50.83
N THR A 107 -2.86 -20.58 -51.55
CA THR A 107 -3.09 -20.34 -52.97
C THR A 107 -2.84 -21.63 -53.75
N ILE A 108 -3.82 -22.02 -54.56
CA ILE A 108 -3.71 -23.07 -55.58
C ILE A 108 -2.87 -22.52 -56.73
N GLN A 109 -1.81 -23.25 -57.09
CA GLN A 109 -1.13 -23.38 -58.40
C GLN A 109 0.14 -24.19 -58.10
N THR A 110 0.46 -25.32 -58.76
CA THR A 110 0.52 -25.57 -60.21
C THR A 110 0.45 -27.09 -60.46
N GLU A 111 -0.16 -27.51 -61.58
CA GLU A 111 -0.21 -28.90 -62.04
C GLU A 111 1.20 -29.45 -62.33
N GLU A 112 1.60 -30.50 -61.61
CA GLU A 112 2.60 -31.47 -62.09
C GLU A 112 1.88 -32.81 -62.37
N LYS A 113 2.12 -33.34 -63.58
CA LYS A 113 1.58 -34.61 -64.07
C LYS A 113 1.87 -35.76 -63.09
N PRO A 114 0.94 -36.72 -62.91
CA PRO A 114 1.20 -37.88 -62.07
C PRO A 114 2.20 -38.82 -62.77
N GLN A 115 3.34 -39.06 -62.13
CA GLN A 115 4.16 -40.26 -62.38
C GLN A 115 3.45 -41.46 -61.74
N GLU A 116 3.16 -42.48 -62.54
CA GLU A 116 2.70 -43.78 -62.08
C GLU A 116 3.82 -44.44 -61.26
N THR A 117 3.66 -44.45 -59.94
CA THR A 117 4.36 -45.41 -59.07
C THR A 117 3.39 -46.55 -58.79
N GLU A 118 3.76 -47.77 -59.17
CA GLU A 118 3.07 -49.01 -58.81
C GLU A 118 2.83 -49.06 -57.29
N ASN A 119 1.57 -48.87 -56.91
CA ASN A 119 1.11 -48.98 -55.53
C ASN A 119 0.52 -50.38 -55.34
N THR A 120 1.35 -51.35 -54.95
CA THR A 120 0.86 -52.61 -54.38
C THR A 120 0.77 -52.46 -52.86
N VAL A 121 -0.17 -51.64 -52.40
CA VAL A 121 -0.67 -51.70 -51.02
C VAL A 121 -2.14 -52.08 -51.14
N SER A 122 -2.54 -53.17 -50.50
CA SER A 122 -3.94 -53.63 -50.56
C SER A 122 -4.86 -52.53 -50.04
N GLN A 123 -5.97 -52.29 -50.74
CA GLN A 123 -6.98 -51.30 -50.32
C GLN A 123 -7.51 -51.57 -48.90
N ASP A 124 -7.41 -52.82 -48.45
CA ASP A 124 -7.73 -53.26 -47.08
C ASP A 124 -6.69 -52.81 -46.03
N ASP A 125 -5.39 -52.75 -46.38
CA ASP A 125 -4.34 -52.30 -45.46
C ASP A 125 -4.48 -50.79 -45.18
N VAL A 126 -4.78 -50.02 -46.23
CA VAL A 126 -5.05 -48.58 -46.12
C VAL A 126 -6.29 -48.32 -45.25
N LYS A 127 -7.35 -49.11 -45.42
CA LYS A 127 -8.56 -49.00 -44.62
C LYS A 127 -8.30 -49.30 -43.14
N ALA A 128 -7.52 -50.34 -42.84
CA ALA A 128 -7.14 -50.69 -41.48
C ALA A 128 -6.31 -49.59 -40.78
N GLU A 129 -5.39 -48.93 -41.50
CA GLU A 129 -4.65 -47.77 -40.97
C GLU A 129 -5.55 -46.56 -40.67
N TYR A 130 -6.52 -46.28 -41.54
CA TYR A 130 -7.51 -45.23 -41.28
C TYR A 130 -8.38 -45.56 -40.06
N GLU A 131 -8.85 -46.79 -39.93
CA GLU A 131 -9.65 -47.24 -38.78
C GLU A 131 -8.87 -47.08 -37.46
N LYS A 132 -7.58 -47.46 -37.46
CA LYS A 132 -6.67 -47.29 -36.32
C LYS A 132 -6.45 -45.82 -35.98
N THR A 133 -6.27 -44.96 -36.98
CA THR A 133 -6.07 -43.52 -36.79
C THR A 133 -7.32 -42.85 -36.23
N ILE A 134 -8.50 -43.22 -36.74
CA ILE A 134 -9.79 -42.76 -36.24
C ILE A 134 -9.96 -43.14 -34.78
N GLN A 135 -9.61 -44.38 -34.40
CA GLN A 135 -9.72 -44.82 -33.01
C GLN A 135 -8.78 -44.05 -32.09
N GLN A 136 -7.52 -43.84 -32.50
CA GLN A 136 -6.56 -43.03 -31.73
C GLN A 136 -7.04 -41.59 -31.54
N LEU A 137 -7.66 -41.00 -32.56
CA LEU A 137 -8.24 -39.66 -32.46
C LEU A 137 -9.42 -39.62 -31.49
N LYS A 138 -10.30 -40.62 -31.52
CA LYS A 138 -11.41 -40.74 -30.56
C LYS A 138 -10.89 -40.86 -29.13
N ASP A 139 -9.92 -41.74 -28.88
CA ASP A 139 -9.35 -41.94 -27.55
C ASP A 139 -8.68 -40.66 -27.03
N LYS A 140 -7.94 -39.95 -27.89
CA LYS A 140 -7.35 -38.64 -27.55
C LYS A 140 -8.42 -37.59 -27.25
N LEU A 141 -9.53 -37.58 -28.00
CA LEU A 141 -10.62 -36.63 -27.80
C LEU A 141 -11.30 -36.86 -26.45
N ILE A 142 -11.55 -38.12 -26.09
CA ILE A 142 -12.12 -38.52 -24.80
C ILE A 142 -11.16 -38.15 -23.66
N ALA A 143 -9.86 -38.46 -23.79
CA ALA A 143 -8.87 -38.13 -22.78
C ALA A 143 -8.77 -36.61 -22.55
N ASN A 144 -8.76 -35.82 -23.63
CA ASN A 144 -8.73 -34.36 -23.54
C ASN A 144 -10.01 -33.80 -22.90
N ARG A 145 -11.18 -34.33 -23.28
CA ARG A 145 -12.45 -33.94 -22.67
C ARG A 145 -12.43 -34.17 -21.16
N ASN A 146 -12.03 -35.37 -20.73
CA ASN A 146 -11.98 -35.72 -19.31
C ASN A 146 -10.99 -34.82 -18.55
N ARG A 147 -9.84 -34.49 -19.17
CA ARG A 147 -8.86 -33.56 -18.58
C ARG A 147 -9.46 -32.17 -18.37
N TYR A 148 -10.12 -31.63 -19.39
CA TYR A 148 -10.74 -30.31 -19.28
C TYR A 148 -11.93 -30.29 -18.31
N GLU A 149 -12.73 -31.35 -18.25
CA GLU A 149 -13.81 -31.46 -17.26
C GLU A 149 -13.27 -31.46 -15.82
N LEU A 150 -12.12 -32.11 -15.56
CA LEU A 150 -11.46 -32.06 -14.26
C LEU A 150 -10.89 -30.66 -13.96
N GLU A 151 -10.17 -30.07 -14.91
CA GLU A 151 -9.55 -28.75 -14.75
C GLU A 151 -10.60 -27.65 -14.51
N ILE A 152 -11.74 -27.73 -15.19
CA ILE A 152 -12.86 -26.80 -14.97
C ILE A 152 -13.43 -26.97 -13.56
N LYS A 153 -13.59 -28.20 -13.07
CA LYS A 153 -14.07 -28.45 -11.69
C LYS A 153 -13.11 -27.88 -10.66
N GLU A 154 -11.81 -28.15 -10.79
CA GLU A 154 -10.78 -27.64 -9.88
C GLU A 154 -10.71 -26.11 -9.86
N LEU A 155 -10.80 -25.48 -11.04
CA LEU A 155 -10.84 -24.02 -11.15
C LEU A 155 -12.10 -23.42 -10.53
N THR A 156 -13.25 -24.07 -10.69
CA THR A 156 -14.51 -23.63 -10.10
C THR A 156 -14.45 -23.70 -8.57
N GLU A 157 -13.94 -24.80 -8.02
CA GLU A 157 -13.77 -24.96 -6.57
C GLU A 157 -12.79 -23.94 -6.00
N LYS A 158 -11.63 -23.73 -6.65
CA LYS A 158 -10.68 -22.68 -6.25
C LYS A 158 -11.30 -21.29 -6.28
N TRP A 159 -12.11 -21.00 -7.29
CA TRP A 159 -12.76 -19.70 -7.41
C TRP A 159 -13.76 -19.44 -6.28
N GLU A 160 -14.57 -20.44 -5.91
CA GLU A 160 -15.51 -20.32 -4.78
C GLU A 160 -14.77 -20.16 -3.44
N LEU A 161 -13.69 -20.91 -3.21
CA LEU A 161 -12.85 -20.76 -2.02
C LEU A 161 -12.21 -19.36 -1.93
N GLU A 162 -11.70 -18.84 -3.05
CA GLU A 162 -11.13 -17.49 -3.10
C GLU A 162 -12.20 -16.43 -2.84
N LYS A 163 -13.40 -16.61 -3.40
CA LYS A 163 -14.53 -15.72 -3.17
C LYS A 163 -14.94 -15.69 -1.70
N GLU A 164 -15.08 -16.86 -1.06
CA GLU A 164 -15.39 -16.94 0.37
C GLU A 164 -14.30 -16.30 1.23
N ALA A 165 -13.02 -16.55 0.93
CA ALA A 165 -11.90 -15.93 1.63
C ALA A 165 -11.92 -14.39 1.51
N ARG A 166 -12.23 -13.85 0.32
CA ARG A 166 -12.38 -12.41 0.11
C ARG A 166 -13.54 -11.82 0.89
N GLU A 167 -14.68 -12.52 0.95
CA GLU A 167 -15.83 -12.08 1.75
C GLU A 167 -15.51 -12.05 3.25
N GLN A 168 -14.80 -13.07 3.76
CA GLN A 168 -14.35 -13.10 5.16
C GLN A 168 -13.35 -11.97 5.46
N MET A 169 -12.40 -11.75 4.55
CA MET A 169 -11.44 -10.65 4.67
C MET A 169 -12.15 -9.28 4.66
N ALA A 170 -13.14 -9.08 3.77
CA ALA A 170 -13.93 -7.85 3.74
C ALA A 170 -14.72 -7.63 5.04
N LYS A 171 -15.32 -8.68 5.61
CA LYS A 171 -15.99 -8.64 6.92
C LYS A 171 -15.01 -8.25 8.04
N SER A 172 -13.83 -8.86 8.06
CA SER A 172 -12.79 -8.55 9.04
C SER A 172 -12.30 -7.10 8.93
N HIS A 173 -12.05 -6.61 7.71
CA HIS A 173 -11.66 -5.22 7.49
C HIS A 173 -12.72 -4.22 7.96
N LYS A 174 -14.01 -4.53 7.74
CA LYS A 174 -15.11 -3.71 8.24
C LYS A 174 -15.10 -3.62 9.76
N ILE A 175 -15.00 -4.76 10.46
CA ILE A 175 -14.94 -4.82 11.93
C ILE A 175 -13.73 -4.03 12.45
N ASN A 176 -12.55 -4.24 11.86
CA ASN A 176 -11.33 -3.55 12.28
C ASN A 176 -11.44 -2.04 12.08
N ARG A 177 -12.05 -1.58 10.98
CA ARG A 177 -12.29 -0.15 10.72
C ARG A 177 -13.22 0.46 11.78
N GLU A 178 -14.34 -0.19 12.07
CA GLU A 178 -15.30 0.27 13.08
C GLU A 178 -14.67 0.30 14.48
N SER A 179 -13.84 -0.68 14.83
CA SER A 179 -13.10 -0.69 16.10
C SER A 179 -12.11 0.46 16.17
N LEU A 180 -11.32 0.68 15.11
CA LEU A 180 -10.34 1.75 15.07
C LEU A 180 -11.02 3.13 15.19
N GLU A 181 -12.13 3.32 14.49
CA GLU A 181 -12.91 4.56 14.58
C GLU A 181 -13.37 4.82 16.02
N LYS A 182 -13.92 3.80 16.70
CA LYS A 182 -14.31 3.91 18.11
C LYS A 182 -13.13 4.23 19.03
N ASP A 183 -11.99 3.57 18.84
CA ASP A 183 -10.80 3.83 19.65
C ASP A 183 -10.25 5.25 19.44
N THR A 184 -10.31 5.75 18.20
CA THR A 184 -9.88 7.13 17.90
C THR A 184 -10.80 8.17 18.54
N ILE A 185 -12.12 7.95 18.51
CA ILE A 185 -13.08 8.84 19.17
C ILE A 185 -12.84 8.85 20.68
N LEU A 186 -12.68 7.67 21.30
CA LEU A 186 -12.43 7.55 22.73
C LEU A 186 -11.11 8.24 23.13
N ALA A 187 -10.07 8.11 22.33
CA ALA A 187 -8.79 8.78 22.57
C ALA A 187 -8.92 10.31 22.49
N GLN A 188 -9.70 10.82 21.52
CA GLN A 188 -9.97 12.26 21.40
C GLN A 188 -10.79 12.78 22.59
N GLU A 189 -11.78 12.03 23.06
CA GLU A 189 -12.57 12.41 24.25
C GLU A 189 -11.70 12.48 25.50
N ARG A 190 -10.83 11.49 25.72
CA ARG A 190 -9.87 11.50 26.83
C ARG A 190 -8.92 12.70 26.77
N ALA A 191 -8.36 12.98 25.59
CA ALA A 191 -7.47 14.13 25.42
C ALA A 191 -8.17 15.47 25.71
N LYS A 192 -9.46 15.60 25.35
CA LYS A 192 -10.26 16.79 25.69
C LYS A 192 -10.48 16.92 27.19
N GLU A 193 -10.78 15.83 27.88
CA GLU A 193 -10.99 15.84 29.33
C GLU A 193 -9.68 16.16 30.08
N GLU A 194 -8.57 15.54 29.68
CA GLU A 194 -7.24 15.85 30.22
C GLU A 194 -6.87 17.33 30.01
N HIS A 195 -7.15 17.88 28.82
CA HIS A 195 -6.93 19.29 28.54
C HIS A 195 -7.78 20.20 29.45
N LYS A 196 -9.04 19.84 29.69
CA LYS A 196 -9.91 20.58 30.60
C LYS A 196 -9.39 20.56 32.04
N GLN A 197 -8.92 19.40 32.52
CA GLN A 197 -8.31 19.28 33.84
C GLN A 197 -7.01 20.10 33.96
N TYR A 198 -6.21 20.12 32.90
CA TYR A 198 -5.03 20.97 32.83
C TYR A 198 -5.39 22.46 32.95
N LEU A 199 -6.42 22.93 32.25
CA LEU A 199 -6.85 24.32 32.36
C LEU A 199 -7.37 24.68 33.76
N ASP A 200 -8.16 23.80 34.38
CA ASP A 200 -8.65 24.00 35.76
C ASP A 200 -7.50 24.07 36.78
N THR A 201 -6.51 23.18 36.65
CA THR A 201 -5.32 23.21 37.51
C THR A 201 -4.46 24.45 37.28
N LEU A 202 -4.32 24.90 36.03
CA LEU A 202 -3.62 26.13 35.70
C LEU A 202 -4.28 27.36 36.31
N ASP A 203 -5.61 27.45 36.27
CA ASP A 203 -6.33 28.57 36.86
C ASP A 203 -6.24 28.59 38.39
N LYS A 204 -6.27 27.42 39.04
CA LYS A 204 -6.01 27.30 40.49
C LYS A 204 -4.60 27.76 40.84
N LEU A 205 -3.59 27.39 40.06
CA LEU A 205 -2.21 27.83 40.28
C LEU A 205 -2.07 29.34 40.15
N LYS A 206 -2.71 29.97 39.16
CA LYS A 206 -2.72 31.45 39.04
C LYS A 206 -3.29 32.12 40.29
N ILE A 207 -4.39 31.59 40.84
CA ILE A 207 -4.98 32.13 42.07
C ILE A 207 -3.98 32.03 43.22
N SER A 208 -3.36 30.87 43.41
CA SER A 208 -2.34 30.69 44.45
C SER A 208 -1.11 31.57 44.26
N ASP A 209 -0.69 31.84 43.02
CA ASP A 209 0.41 32.77 42.73
C ASP A 209 0.05 34.21 43.16
N TYR A 210 -1.18 34.64 42.93
CA TYR A 210 -1.66 35.94 43.40
C TYR A 210 -1.68 36.02 44.93
N GLU A 211 -2.21 34.99 45.61
CA GLU A 211 -2.24 34.92 47.08
C GLU A 211 -0.83 34.93 47.67
N LEU A 212 0.12 34.24 47.02
CA LEU A 212 1.51 34.23 47.44
C LEU A 212 2.16 35.61 47.31
N GLU A 213 1.86 36.35 46.25
CA GLU A 213 2.40 37.70 46.05
C GLU A 213 1.82 38.70 47.06
N ASP A 214 0.53 38.60 47.36
CA ASP A 214 -0.12 39.38 48.43
C ASP A 214 0.51 39.08 49.81
N ALA A 215 0.72 37.80 50.13
CA ALA A 215 1.37 37.39 51.37
C ALA A 215 2.80 37.92 51.48
N LYS A 216 3.59 37.89 50.39
CA LYS A 216 4.93 38.48 50.36
C LYS A 216 4.90 39.99 50.59
N GLN A 217 3.94 40.69 50.01
CA GLN A 217 3.78 42.13 50.22
C GLN A 217 3.45 42.43 51.68
N ARG A 218 2.55 41.64 52.29
CA ARG A 218 2.22 41.79 53.71
C ARG A 218 3.41 41.53 54.63
N ILE A 219 4.26 40.55 54.30
CA ILE A 219 5.50 40.30 55.06
C ILE A 219 6.41 41.54 55.03
N LYS A 220 6.61 42.17 53.87
CA LYS A 220 7.41 43.39 53.77
C LYS A 220 6.86 44.54 54.62
N GLU A 221 5.54 44.71 54.65
CA GLU A 221 4.89 45.71 55.50
C GLU A 221 5.15 45.43 56.98
N LEU A 222 4.97 44.19 57.42
CA LEU A 222 5.23 43.77 58.80
C LEU A 222 6.72 43.91 59.19
N GLU A 223 7.64 43.65 58.26
CA GLU A 223 9.07 43.91 58.48
C GLU A 223 9.36 45.40 58.69
N SER A 224 8.73 46.27 57.90
CA SER A 224 8.82 47.72 58.09
C SER A 224 8.21 48.17 59.43
N GLU A 225 7.04 47.65 59.80
CA GLU A 225 6.40 47.94 61.10
C GLU A 225 7.33 47.51 62.26
N ARG A 226 7.89 46.30 62.20
CA ARG A 226 8.85 45.79 63.19
C ARG A 226 10.05 46.71 63.33
N ASP A 227 10.62 47.18 62.22
CA ASP A 227 11.82 48.03 62.24
C ASP A 227 11.52 49.41 62.85
N GLN A 228 10.33 49.96 62.62
CA GLN A 228 9.85 51.18 63.30
C GLN A 228 9.68 50.97 64.81
N TYR A 229 9.08 49.85 65.22
CA TYR A 229 8.95 49.51 66.64
C TYR A 229 10.32 49.36 67.31
N LYS A 230 11.29 48.73 66.64
CA LYS A 230 12.66 48.63 67.13
C LYS A 230 13.30 50.00 67.33
N LEU A 231 13.15 50.90 66.35
CA LEU A 231 13.69 52.27 66.45
C LEU A 231 13.08 53.05 67.61
N SER A 232 11.74 53.02 67.74
CA SER A 232 11.05 53.71 68.84
C SER A 232 11.44 53.15 70.22
N PHE A 233 11.66 51.84 70.34
CA PHE A 233 12.17 51.22 71.55
C PHE A 233 13.60 51.66 71.87
N GLU A 234 14.49 51.70 70.88
CA GLU A 234 15.86 52.21 71.02
C GLU A 234 15.87 53.68 71.46
N GLN A 235 14.98 54.51 70.91
CA GLN A 235 14.81 55.90 71.34
C GLN A 235 14.31 56.01 72.79
N ALA A 236 13.29 55.25 73.16
CA ALA A 236 12.74 55.25 74.51
C ALA A 236 13.78 54.78 75.55
N THR A 237 14.54 53.73 75.24
CA THR A 237 15.61 53.23 76.12
C THR A 237 16.78 54.22 76.22
N ALA A 238 17.14 54.91 75.12
CA ALA A 238 18.14 55.96 75.15
C ALA A 238 17.74 57.13 76.05
N LEU A 239 16.45 57.49 76.13
CA LEU A 239 15.93 58.50 77.06
C LEU A 239 15.86 58.00 78.51
N LEU A 240 15.51 56.72 78.71
CA LEU A 240 15.35 56.13 80.04
C LEU A 240 16.71 55.89 80.73
N ASN A 241 17.75 55.54 79.98
CA ASN A 241 19.06 55.18 80.53
C ASN A 241 19.72 56.32 81.36
N PRO A 242 19.76 57.58 80.89
CA PRO A 242 20.22 58.71 81.69
C PRO A 242 19.41 58.92 82.98
N LEU A 243 18.09 58.81 82.91
CA LEU A 243 17.21 58.93 84.08
C LEU A 243 17.50 57.81 85.10
N ARG A 244 17.72 56.58 84.61
CA ARG A 244 18.08 55.44 85.46
C ARG A 244 19.45 55.63 86.14
N GLN A 245 20.41 56.28 85.47
CA GLN A 245 21.70 56.61 86.06
C GLN A 245 21.56 57.72 87.13
N LEU A 246 20.75 58.75 86.88
CA LEU A 246 20.46 59.81 87.85
C LEU A 246 19.83 59.25 89.13
N VAL A 247 18.83 58.37 89.01
CA VAL A 247 18.19 57.73 90.18
C VAL A 247 19.20 56.85 90.95
N LYS A 248 20.09 56.14 90.26
CA LYS A 248 21.15 55.33 90.90
C LYS A 248 22.20 56.16 91.66
N VAL A 249 22.43 57.41 91.28
CA VAL A 249 23.33 58.32 92.00
C VAL A 249 22.62 58.97 93.20
N ALA A 250 21.29 59.10 93.14
CA ALA A 250 20.48 59.69 94.20
C ALA A 250 20.06 58.70 95.32
N LEU A 251 20.17 57.39 95.06
CA LEU A 251 20.00 56.30 96.03
C LEU A 251 21.35 55.86 96.59
#